data_AF-A0A660T3P0-F1
#
_entry.id   AF-A0A660T3P0-F1
#
_cell.length_a   1.000
_cell.length_b   1.000
_cell.length_c   1.000
_cell.angle_alpha   90.00
_cell.angle_beta   90.00
_cell.angle_gamma   90.00
#
_symmetry.space_group_name_H-M   'P 1'
#
loop_
_entity.id
_entity.type
_entity.pdbx_description
1 polymer ?
#
loop_
_entity_poly.entity_id
_entity_poly.type
_entity_poly.pdbx_seq_one_letter_code
_entity_poly.pdbx_strand_id
1 'polypeptide(L)'
;MFPATGCLEIARGGSKFIANRRIMSYPGMKCGNLYTNENWRYLKRLKTAISLIDKPLQRIFSILLSATASQVSRLIPYRKNLSSGGPAWTVPGFWIPRVHIQLNVWRTFTNRYKRFLRAMKDVRNPGVRKISLCNKLKDLENSPGGFGYIYEGDSSKIALADESVDYVITDPPYGDSIPYLEFSQVWNEWIGRKPCFKKEVVISNSPERKKGRANYGNDLARVFTEIGRVLKTGKWATIFFQNRNLSVWNFLRLAARQAGLILKAVSFQYPAVISAKSQLAPNGSLTGDLVLQFQKCKTIKATPEKIGDTTYAILESMITDAVRKYRDKENSFDLIASDVLVKMWEEECDFEYGDIGKRIRKKLIR
;
A
#
# COMPACT_ATOMS: atom_id res chain seq x y z
N MET A 1 -37.36 -8.44 -16.26
CA MET A 1 -36.74 -7.36 -17.05
C MET A 1 -37.45 -6.07 -16.63
N PHE A 2 -36.86 -5.28 -15.72
CA PHE A 2 -37.45 -4.01 -15.27
C PHE A 2 -36.65 -2.87 -15.93
N PRO A 3 -37.32 -1.89 -16.57
CA PRO A 3 -36.61 -0.82 -17.25
C PRO A 3 -35.95 0.09 -16.21
N ALA A 4 -34.65 0.28 -16.36
CA ALA A 4 -33.89 1.28 -15.64
C ALA A 4 -34.40 2.66 -16.07
N THR A 5 -35.21 3.31 -15.24
CA THR A 5 -35.55 4.72 -15.40
C THR A 5 -34.28 5.54 -15.30
N GLY A 6 -33.86 6.05 -16.46
CA GLY A 6 -32.71 6.92 -16.62
C GLY A 6 -32.89 8.19 -15.80
N CYS A 7 -32.14 8.29 -14.72
CA CYS A 7 -31.67 9.59 -14.25
C CYS A 7 -30.59 10.01 -15.25
N LEU A 8 -30.93 10.93 -16.16
CA LEU A 8 -29.97 11.67 -16.97
C LEU A 8 -28.97 12.34 -16.00
N GLU A 9 -27.87 11.64 -15.67
CA GLU A 9 -26.76 12.24 -14.95
C GLU A 9 -26.18 13.32 -15.86
N ILE A 10 -26.47 14.59 -15.54
CA ILE A 10 -25.75 15.75 -16.07
C ILE A 10 -24.27 15.39 -16.10
N ALA A 11 -23.63 15.43 -17.26
CA ALA A 11 -22.22 15.05 -17.42
C ALA A 11 -21.35 15.84 -16.44
N ARG A 12 -21.00 15.24 -15.29
CA ARG A 12 -20.16 15.87 -14.28
C ARG A 12 -18.72 15.86 -14.80
N GLY A 13 -18.04 17.01 -14.73
CA GLY A 13 -16.66 17.17 -15.17
C GLY A 13 -15.64 16.45 -14.26
N GLY A 14 -14.36 16.77 -14.47
CA GLY A 14 -13.23 16.17 -13.73
C GLY A 14 -12.48 15.12 -14.54
N SER A 15 -11.35 14.66 -14.01
CA SER A 15 -10.54 13.61 -14.65
C SER A 15 -11.32 12.31 -14.86
N LYS A 16 -11.08 11.69 -16.01
CA LYS A 16 -11.55 10.33 -16.32
C LYS A 16 -10.70 9.34 -15.53
N PHE A 17 -11.35 8.37 -14.91
CA PHE A 17 -10.67 7.30 -14.21
C PHE A 17 -10.27 6.18 -15.18
N ILE A 18 -9.09 5.61 -14.92
CA ILE A 18 -8.68 4.32 -15.52
C ILE A 18 -9.62 3.22 -15.05
N ALA A 19 -10.22 2.49 -15.98
CA ALA A 19 -11.16 1.42 -15.66
C ALA A 19 -10.43 0.27 -14.96
N ASN A 20 -10.97 -0.19 -13.83
CA ASN A 20 -10.42 -1.28 -13.06
C ASN A 20 -11.52 -1.90 -12.19
N ARG A 21 -11.87 -3.16 -12.48
CA ARG A 21 -12.97 -3.87 -11.81
C ARG A 21 -12.73 -4.04 -10.30
N ARG A 22 -11.47 -4.19 -9.85
CA ARG A 22 -11.14 -4.40 -8.43
C ARG A 22 -11.57 -3.23 -7.56
N ILE A 23 -11.42 -2.02 -8.08
CA ILE A 23 -11.80 -0.78 -7.39
C ILE A 23 -13.14 -0.22 -7.91
N MET A 24 -13.90 -1.01 -8.66
CA MET A 24 -15.22 -0.61 -9.21
C MET A 24 -15.15 0.71 -10.01
N SER A 25 -14.07 0.90 -10.76
CA SER A 25 -13.98 1.97 -11.75
C SER A 25 -14.36 1.43 -13.12
N TYR A 26 -15.39 2.01 -13.74
CA TYR A 26 -15.95 1.57 -15.01
C TYR A 26 -15.49 2.47 -16.17
N PRO A 27 -15.46 1.97 -17.42
CA PRO A 27 -15.15 2.78 -18.58
C PRO A 27 -16.03 4.04 -18.64
N GLY A 28 -15.39 5.21 -18.79
CA GLY A 28 -16.09 6.51 -18.88
C GLY A 28 -16.40 7.18 -17.54
N MET A 29 -16.17 6.51 -16.41
CA MET A 29 -16.33 7.09 -15.08
C MET A 29 -15.39 8.29 -14.88
N LYS A 30 -15.91 9.39 -14.31
CA LYS A 30 -15.17 10.60 -13.98
C LYS A 30 -15.21 10.87 -12.49
N CYS A 31 -14.22 11.62 -11.98
CA CYS A 31 -14.17 12.03 -10.57
C CYS A 31 -15.47 12.74 -10.12
N GLY A 32 -16.06 13.57 -10.97
CA GLY A 32 -17.31 14.26 -10.68
C GLY A 32 -18.50 13.33 -10.40
N ASN A 33 -18.54 12.11 -10.95
CA ASN A 33 -19.62 11.15 -10.69
C ASN A 33 -19.69 10.72 -9.21
N LEU A 34 -18.56 10.82 -8.48
CA LEU A 34 -18.46 10.48 -7.06
C LEU A 34 -19.18 11.46 -6.12
N TYR A 35 -19.69 12.58 -6.61
CA TYR A 35 -20.23 13.66 -5.77
C TYR A 35 -21.64 14.04 -6.18
N THR A 36 -22.45 14.50 -5.24
CA THR A 36 -23.70 15.21 -5.59
C THR A 36 -23.37 16.52 -6.31
N ASN A 37 -24.33 17.07 -7.07
CA ASN A 37 -24.11 18.35 -7.78
C ASN A 37 -23.69 19.46 -6.83
N GLU A 38 -24.29 19.50 -5.65
CA GLU A 38 -24.01 20.48 -4.61
C GLU A 38 -22.61 20.32 -4.03
N ASN A 39 -22.24 19.12 -3.56
CA ASN A 39 -20.91 18.87 -3.00
C ASN A 39 -19.81 19.11 -4.05
N TRP A 40 -20.03 18.72 -5.31
CA TRP A 40 -19.11 19.01 -6.41
C TRP A 40 -18.89 20.51 -6.60
N ARG A 41 -19.96 21.32 -6.59
CA ARG A 41 -19.87 22.78 -6.71
C ARG A 41 -19.11 23.39 -5.52
N TYR A 42 -19.39 22.98 -4.29
CA TYR A 42 -18.70 23.51 -3.12
C TYR A 42 -17.23 23.13 -3.08
N LEU A 43 -16.88 21.90 -3.43
CA LEU A 43 -15.48 21.49 -3.52
C LEU A 43 -14.71 22.31 -4.57
N LYS A 44 -15.32 22.59 -5.72
CA LYS A 44 -14.71 23.48 -6.74
C LYS A 44 -14.56 24.92 -6.26
N ARG A 45 -15.56 25.46 -5.55
CA ARG A 45 -15.46 26.81 -4.94
C ARG A 45 -14.33 26.86 -3.92
N LEU A 46 -14.21 25.84 -3.08
CA LEU A 46 -13.12 25.72 -2.12
C LEU A 46 -11.75 25.61 -2.80
N LYS A 47 -11.63 24.79 -3.85
CA LYS A 47 -10.40 24.73 -4.67
C LYS A 47 -10.02 26.09 -5.25
N THR A 48 -11.01 26.84 -5.74
CA THR A 48 -10.82 28.20 -6.26
C THR A 48 -10.35 29.15 -5.16
N ALA A 49 -11.00 29.16 -4.00
CA ALA A 49 -10.59 29.98 -2.86
C ALA A 49 -9.15 29.66 -2.41
N ILE A 50 -8.77 28.37 -2.40
CA ILE A 50 -7.40 27.94 -2.08
C ILE A 50 -6.40 28.42 -3.13
N SER A 51 -6.78 28.60 -4.40
CA SER A 51 -5.85 29.14 -5.40
C SER A 51 -5.54 30.63 -5.22
N LEU A 52 -6.34 31.34 -4.40
CA LEU A 52 -6.22 32.77 -4.16
C LEU A 52 -5.40 33.14 -2.90
N ILE A 53 -5.00 32.15 -2.09
CA ILE A 53 -4.17 32.38 -0.89
C ILE A 53 -2.67 32.17 -1.16
N ASP A 54 -1.79 32.50 -0.22
CA ASP A 54 -0.33 32.38 -0.39
C ASP A 54 0.14 30.95 -0.69
N LYS A 55 1.13 30.83 -1.59
CA LYS A 55 1.66 29.54 -2.10
C LYS A 55 1.97 28.50 -1.00
N PRO A 56 2.64 28.83 0.13
CA PRO A 56 2.89 27.85 1.18
C PRO A 56 1.61 27.30 1.80
N LEU A 57 0.59 28.15 1.97
CA LEU A 57 -0.71 27.77 2.49
C LEU A 57 -1.51 26.97 1.46
N GLN A 58 -1.40 27.29 0.15
CA GLN A 58 -2.09 26.53 -0.90
C GLN A 58 -1.82 25.02 -0.82
N ARG A 59 -0.56 24.64 -0.56
CA ARG A 59 -0.16 23.22 -0.44
C ARG A 59 -0.86 22.54 0.74
N ILE A 60 -0.86 23.19 1.91
CA ILE A 60 -1.52 22.68 3.12
C ILE A 60 -3.02 22.54 2.87
N PHE A 61 -3.66 23.59 2.37
CA PHE A 61 -5.10 23.60 2.15
C PHE A 61 -5.54 22.64 1.04
N SER A 62 -4.69 22.40 0.03
CA SER A 62 -4.95 21.39 -1.00
C SER A 62 -4.94 19.96 -0.45
N ILE A 63 -4.06 19.65 0.51
CA ILE A 63 -4.08 18.37 1.23
C ILE A 63 -5.36 18.26 2.08
N LEU A 64 -5.78 19.33 2.75
CA LEU A 64 -7.03 19.35 3.52
C LEU A 64 -8.26 19.18 2.61
N LEU A 65 -8.22 19.77 1.42
CA LEU A 65 -9.27 19.64 0.41
C LEU A 65 -9.36 18.21 -0.08
N SER A 66 -8.25 17.56 -0.44
CA SER A 66 -8.25 16.18 -0.92
C SER A 66 -8.76 15.20 0.16
N ALA A 67 -8.40 15.41 1.44
CA ALA A 67 -8.90 14.63 2.57
C ALA A 67 -10.39 14.87 2.89
N THR A 68 -10.90 16.07 2.57
CA THR A 68 -12.32 16.41 2.66
C THR A 68 -13.11 15.75 1.53
N ALA A 69 -12.55 15.75 0.32
CA ALA A 69 -13.21 15.26 -0.86
C ALA A 69 -13.53 13.75 -0.79
N SER A 70 -12.71 12.92 -0.13
CA SER A 70 -13.10 11.52 0.07
C SER A 70 -14.32 11.38 0.99
N GLN A 71 -14.41 12.21 2.03
CA GLN A 71 -15.49 12.16 3.04
C GLN A 71 -16.83 12.71 2.57
N VAL A 72 -16.85 13.63 1.61
CA VAL A 72 -18.11 14.23 1.11
C VAL A 72 -18.60 13.59 -0.19
N SER A 73 -18.02 12.44 -0.55
CA SER A 73 -18.42 11.67 -1.73
C SER A 73 -19.68 10.85 -1.46
N ARG A 74 -20.35 10.46 -2.54
CA ARG A 74 -21.50 9.54 -2.57
C ARG A 74 -21.14 8.11 -2.16
N LEU A 75 -19.85 7.83 -1.89
CA LEU A 75 -19.32 6.51 -1.56
C LEU A 75 -19.62 6.10 -0.10
N ILE A 76 -20.19 6.99 0.70
CA ILE A 76 -20.54 6.72 2.10
C ILE A 76 -21.99 6.23 2.17
N PRO A 77 -22.22 4.93 2.42
CA PRO A 77 -23.56 4.39 2.51
C PRO A 77 -24.27 4.88 3.78
N TYR A 78 -25.58 5.10 3.68
CA TYR A 78 -26.42 5.22 4.87
C TYR A 78 -26.61 3.83 5.49
N ARG A 79 -26.29 3.66 6.78
CA ARG A 79 -26.38 2.38 7.49
C ARG A 79 -26.83 2.57 8.92
N LYS A 80 -27.65 1.63 9.42
CA LYS A 80 -28.02 1.48 10.84
C LYS A 80 -28.39 2.80 11.54
N ASN A 81 -29.11 3.72 10.89
CA ASN A 81 -29.45 5.03 11.46
C ASN A 81 -28.26 5.82 12.05
N LEU A 82 -27.05 5.64 11.49
CA LEU A 82 -25.81 6.23 11.99
C LEU A 82 -25.40 5.77 13.41
N SER A 83 -25.97 4.66 13.91
CA SER A 83 -25.74 4.17 15.28
C SER A 83 -24.43 3.42 15.49
N SER A 84 -23.74 3.02 14.41
CA SER A 84 -22.47 2.28 14.52
C SER A 84 -21.47 2.72 13.46
N GLY A 85 -20.29 3.19 13.90
CA GLY A 85 -19.21 3.65 13.04
C GLY A 85 -19.49 5.03 12.43
N GLY A 86 -18.47 5.89 12.42
CA GLY A 86 -18.57 7.19 11.74
C GLY A 86 -18.72 7.05 10.22
N PRO A 87 -19.15 8.10 9.51
CA PRO A 87 -19.30 8.07 8.06
C PRO A 87 -17.95 7.78 7.37
N ALA A 88 -17.87 6.62 6.71
CA ALA A 88 -16.67 6.13 6.03
C ALA A 88 -17.02 5.26 4.83
N TRP A 89 -16.04 5.07 3.93
CA TRP A 89 -16.17 4.12 2.84
C TRP A 89 -16.17 2.71 3.43
N THR A 90 -17.13 1.88 3.02
CA THR A 90 -17.22 0.51 3.54
C THR A 90 -16.60 -0.54 2.63
N VAL A 91 -16.28 -0.16 1.39
CA VAL A 91 -15.65 -1.05 0.41
C VAL A 91 -14.40 -0.37 -0.14
N PRO A 92 -13.32 -1.12 -0.42
CA PRO A 92 -12.10 -0.59 -0.99
C PRO A 92 -12.26 -0.36 -2.51
N GLY A 93 -13.14 0.57 -2.89
CA GLY A 93 -13.47 0.86 -4.29
C GLY A 93 -14.48 1.99 -4.43
N PHE A 94 -14.68 2.45 -5.66
CA PHE A 94 -15.58 3.55 -6.03
C PHE A 94 -17.05 3.13 -6.17
N TRP A 95 -17.53 2.28 -5.25
CA TRP A 95 -18.93 1.87 -5.22
C TRP A 95 -19.84 2.99 -4.76
N ILE A 96 -20.78 3.39 -5.60
CA ILE A 96 -21.82 4.36 -5.25
C ILE A 96 -23.07 3.60 -4.78
N PRO A 97 -23.35 3.55 -3.46
CA PRO A 97 -24.58 2.95 -2.95
C PRO A 97 -25.82 3.75 -3.39
N ARG A 98 -26.93 3.02 -3.54
CA ARG A 98 -28.24 3.61 -3.88
C ARG A 98 -28.67 4.67 -2.87
N VAL A 99 -28.44 4.41 -1.58
CA VAL A 99 -28.70 5.35 -0.48
C VAL A 99 -27.37 5.71 0.18
N HIS A 100 -27.00 6.99 0.14
CA HIS A 100 -25.75 7.52 0.66
C HIS A 100 -26.00 8.76 1.53
N ILE A 101 -25.06 9.04 2.41
CA ILE A 101 -25.08 10.24 3.25
C ILE A 101 -24.43 11.39 2.47
N GLN A 102 -25.08 12.55 2.45
CA GLN A 102 -24.46 13.78 1.98
C GLN A 102 -23.95 14.60 3.17
N LEU A 103 -22.63 14.62 3.34
CA LEU A 103 -22.00 15.46 4.37
C LEU A 103 -21.79 16.89 3.88
N ASN A 104 -21.95 17.86 4.79
CA ASN A 104 -21.69 19.27 4.52
C ASN A 104 -20.19 19.52 4.29
N VAL A 105 -19.85 20.09 3.13
CA VAL A 105 -18.46 20.34 2.71
C VAL A 105 -17.72 21.26 3.67
N TRP A 106 -18.33 22.38 4.07
CA TRP A 106 -17.69 23.35 4.96
C TRP A 106 -17.42 22.79 6.35
N ARG A 107 -18.42 22.15 6.95
CA ARG A 107 -18.25 21.49 8.26
C ARG A 107 -17.16 20.43 8.20
N THR A 108 -17.12 19.63 7.14
CA THR A 108 -16.12 18.57 6.96
C THR A 108 -14.72 19.15 6.80
N PHE A 109 -14.56 20.18 5.96
CA PHE A 109 -13.29 20.87 5.76
C PHE A 109 -12.79 21.53 7.05
N THR A 110 -13.65 22.26 7.76
CA THR A 110 -13.34 22.87 9.06
C THR A 110 -12.91 21.84 10.09
N ASN A 111 -13.55 20.66 10.12
CA ASN A 111 -13.13 19.57 11.00
C ASN A 111 -11.74 19.01 10.64
N ARG A 112 -11.40 18.92 9.34
CA ARG A 112 -10.05 18.56 8.89
C ARG A 112 -9.03 19.61 9.29
N TYR A 113 -9.34 20.90 9.13
CA TYR A 113 -8.48 21.98 9.57
C TYR A 113 -8.24 21.96 11.09
N LYS A 114 -9.29 21.76 11.91
CA LYS A 114 -9.14 21.60 13.37
C LYS A 114 -8.24 20.41 13.75
N ARG A 115 -8.31 19.29 13.01
CA ARG A 115 -7.39 18.15 13.20
C ARG A 115 -5.95 18.51 12.84
N PHE A 116 -5.74 19.24 11.75
CA PHE A 116 -4.44 19.76 11.38
C PHE A 116 -3.86 20.69 12.45
N LEU A 117 -4.65 21.63 12.99
CA LEU A 117 -4.19 22.51 14.09
C LEU A 117 -3.79 21.73 15.34
N ARG A 118 -4.49 20.63 15.66
CA ARG A 118 -4.09 19.74 16.77
C ARG A 118 -2.75 19.05 16.48
N ALA A 119 -2.58 18.46 15.29
CA ALA A 119 -1.31 17.86 14.89
C ALA A 119 -0.15 18.87 14.91
N MET A 120 -0.40 20.14 14.57
CA MET A 120 0.62 21.19 14.66
C MET A 120 1.05 21.49 16.11
N LYS A 121 0.23 21.19 17.12
CA LYS A 121 0.66 21.29 18.53
C LYS A 121 1.68 20.19 18.84
N ASP A 122 1.44 18.97 18.36
CA ASP A 122 2.35 17.84 18.55
C ASP A 122 3.69 18.09 17.87
N VAL A 123 3.68 18.59 16.62
CA VAL A 123 4.90 18.95 15.87
C VAL A 123 5.68 20.09 16.53
N ARG A 124 4.99 20.98 17.26
CA ARG A 124 5.63 22.11 17.98
C ARG A 124 6.15 21.72 19.37
N ASN A 125 5.85 20.51 19.84
CA ASN A 125 6.31 20.04 21.15
C ASN A 125 7.86 20.08 21.21
N PRO A 126 8.46 20.74 22.22
CA PRO A 126 9.92 20.82 22.37
C PRO A 126 10.62 19.45 22.45
N GLY A 127 9.93 18.41 22.93
CA GLY A 127 10.47 17.04 22.99
C GLY A 127 10.53 16.33 21.64
N VAL A 128 9.94 16.89 20.58
CA VAL A 128 10.01 16.32 19.22
C VAL A 128 11.26 16.85 18.53
N ARG A 129 12.21 15.95 18.23
CA ARG A 129 13.41 16.27 17.44
C ARG A 129 12.99 16.80 16.07
N LYS A 130 13.39 18.04 15.78
CA LYS A 130 13.14 18.68 14.47
C LYS A 130 14.25 18.31 13.50
N ILE A 131 13.88 17.99 12.27
CA ILE A 131 14.78 17.72 11.17
C ILE A 131 14.64 18.86 10.17
N SER A 132 15.76 19.45 9.76
CA SER A 132 15.77 20.47 8.71
C SER A 132 15.75 19.80 7.34
N LEU A 133 14.91 20.29 6.43
CA LEU A 133 14.85 19.73 5.07
C LEU A 133 15.80 20.46 4.13
N CYS A 134 16.64 19.69 3.44
CA CYS A 134 17.50 20.15 2.36
C CYS A 134 16.70 20.37 1.07
N ASN A 135 17.13 21.34 0.26
CA ASN A 135 16.52 21.60 -1.05
C ASN A 135 17.13 20.73 -2.15
N LYS A 136 18.43 20.40 -2.03
CA LYS A 136 19.15 19.52 -2.96
C LYS A 136 19.76 18.35 -2.20
N LEU A 137 19.91 17.23 -2.89
CA LEU A 137 20.53 16.04 -2.32
C LEU A 137 21.99 16.28 -1.89
N LYS A 138 22.75 17.07 -2.68
CA LYS A 138 24.12 17.47 -2.33
C LYS A 138 24.20 18.21 -1.00
N ASP A 139 23.15 18.93 -0.61
CA ASP A 139 23.15 19.65 0.67
C ASP A 139 23.08 18.63 1.83
N LEU A 140 22.35 17.53 1.65
CA LEU A 140 22.27 16.44 2.64
C LEU A 140 23.61 15.75 2.83
N GLU A 141 24.34 15.48 1.74
CA GLU A 141 25.66 14.84 1.77
C GLU A 141 26.71 15.67 2.54
N ASN A 142 26.56 17.00 2.54
CA ASN A 142 27.46 17.94 3.21
C ASN A 142 26.96 18.38 4.61
N SER A 143 25.81 17.90 5.06
CA SER A 143 25.19 18.34 6.31
C SER A 143 25.65 17.49 7.50
N PRO A 144 26.00 18.09 8.66
CA PRO A 144 26.11 17.33 9.90
C PRO A 144 24.74 16.73 10.25
N GLY A 145 24.68 15.57 10.91
CA GLY A 145 23.41 14.83 11.11
C GLY A 145 22.24 15.68 11.65
N GLY A 146 20.99 15.33 11.30
CA GLY A 146 19.79 16.09 11.67
C GLY A 146 19.11 16.82 10.50
N PHE A 147 19.53 16.54 9.27
CA PHE A 147 18.90 17.00 8.04
C PHE A 147 18.20 15.84 7.31
N GLY A 148 17.22 16.17 6.49
CA GLY A 148 16.49 15.22 5.67
C GLY A 148 16.28 15.76 4.26
N TYR A 149 16.09 14.87 3.29
CA TYR A 149 15.77 15.25 1.92
C TYR A 149 14.54 14.47 1.48
N ILE A 150 13.57 15.17 0.88
CA ILE A 150 12.37 14.55 0.31
C ILE A 150 12.54 14.49 -1.20
N TYR A 151 12.61 13.27 -1.73
CA TYR A 151 12.71 13.01 -3.15
C TYR A 151 11.37 12.55 -3.71
N GLU A 152 10.87 13.21 -4.76
CA GLU A 152 9.74 12.74 -5.57
C GLU A 152 10.30 12.11 -6.84
N GLY A 153 10.21 10.78 -6.96
CA GLY A 153 10.74 10.09 -8.13
C GLY A 153 10.49 8.59 -8.15
N ASP A 154 11.21 7.91 -9.02
CA ASP A 154 11.09 6.48 -9.29
C ASP A 154 12.06 5.70 -8.40
N SER A 155 11.55 4.84 -7.52
CA SER A 155 12.38 4.07 -6.59
C SER A 155 13.26 3.02 -7.28
N SER A 156 13.05 2.74 -8.57
CA SER A 156 13.97 1.92 -9.37
C SER A 156 15.18 2.69 -9.91
N LYS A 157 15.25 4.01 -9.67
CA LYS A 157 16.38 4.86 -10.04
C LYS A 157 16.43 6.11 -9.15
N ILE A 158 17.22 6.03 -8.09
CA ILE A 158 17.43 7.07 -7.10
C ILE A 158 18.73 7.80 -7.43
N ALA A 159 18.75 9.12 -7.32
CA ALA A 159 19.92 9.95 -7.63
C ALA A 159 21.03 9.90 -6.55
N LEU A 160 21.24 8.75 -5.93
CA LEU A 160 22.27 8.50 -4.92
C LEU A 160 23.46 7.76 -5.56
N ALA A 161 24.66 7.96 -5.02
CA ALA A 161 25.84 7.20 -5.42
C ALA A 161 25.73 5.72 -5.02
N ASP A 162 26.52 4.87 -5.66
CA ASP A 162 26.69 3.47 -5.25
C ASP A 162 27.25 3.43 -3.82
N GLU A 163 26.80 2.48 -3.02
CA GLU A 163 27.28 2.26 -1.65
C GLU A 163 27.31 3.54 -0.79
N SER A 164 26.31 4.42 -0.92
CA SER A 164 26.22 5.68 -0.17
C SER A 164 25.28 5.60 1.05
N VAL A 165 24.44 4.57 1.13
CA VAL A 165 23.40 4.43 2.15
C VAL A 165 23.81 3.41 3.23
N ASP A 166 23.62 3.77 4.50
CA ASP A 166 23.92 2.90 5.65
C ASP A 166 22.77 2.02 6.10
N TYR A 167 21.53 2.38 5.74
CA TYR A 167 20.35 1.60 6.10
C TYR A 167 19.19 1.91 5.15
N VAL A 168 18.45 0.88 4.75
CA VAL A 168 17.22 1.03 3.97
C VAL A 168 16.03 0.48 4.77
N ILE A 169 14.92 1.20 4.77
CA ILE A 169 13.65 0.72 5.31
C ILE A 169 12.56 0.99 4.28
N THR A 170 11.79 -0.03 3.92
CA THR A 170 10.77 0.12 2.88
C THR A 170 9.62 -0.88 3.02
N ASP A 171 8.50 -0.54 2.42
CA ASP A 171 7.24 -1.30 2.39
C ASP A 171 6.76 -1.35 0.93
N PRO A 172 7.29 -2.28 0.10
CA PRO A 172 6.93 -2.38 -1.30
C PRO A 172 5.50 -2.91 -1.47
N PRO A 173 4.80 -2.59 -2.57
CA PRO A 173 3.41 -3.01 -2.77
C PRO A 173 3.23 -4.53 -2.65
N TYR A 174 2.23 -4.98 -1.89
CA TYR A 174 1.96 -6.41 -1.63
C TYR A 174 1.26 -7.12 -2.81
N GLY A 175 1.89 -7.11 -3.99
CA GLY A 175 1.38 -7.75 -5.19
C GLY A 175 0.00 -7.23 -5.63
N ASP A 176 -1.00 -8.11 -5.63
CA ASP A 176 -2.33 -7.85 -6.19
C ASP A 176 -3.32 -7.16 -5.22
N SER A 177 -2.81 -6.59 -4.12
CA SER A 177 -3.65 -6.10 -3.02
C SER A 177 -4.46 -4.85 -3.38
N ILE A 178 -3.81 -3.73 -3.72
CA ILE A 178 -4.46 -2.46 -4.03
C ILE A 178 -3.74 -1.80 -5.22
N PRO A 179 -4.47 -1.39 -6.28
CA PRO A 179 -3.89 -0.61 -7.37
C PRO A 179 -3.81 0.87 -6.95
N TYR A 180 -2.72 1.24 -6.27
CA TYR A 180 -2.60 2.50 -5.53
C TYR A 180 -2.78 3.72 -6.43
N LEU A 181 -2.13 3.79 -7.60
CA LEU A 181 -2.26 4.97 -8.45
C LEU A 181 -3.64 5.07 -9.08
N GLU A 182 -4.24 3.97 -9.55
CA GLU A 182 -5.62 4.00 -10.05
C GLU A 182 -6.61 4.42 -8.95
N PHE A 183 -6.40 3.96 -7.72
CA PHE A 183 -7.23 4.35 -6.59
C PHE A 183 -6.99 5.79 -6.16
N SER A 184 -5.75 6.28 -6.27
CA SER A 184 -5.35 7.63 -5.86
C SER A 184 -5.94 8.75 -6.73
N GLN A 185 -6.54 8.42 -7.89
CA GLN A 185 -7.08 9.38 -8.87
C GLN A 185 -8.04 10.40 -8.27
N VAL A 186 -8.87 9.99 -7.30
CA VAL A 186 -9.80 10.90 -6.62
C VAL A 186 -9.06 12.02 -5.86
N TRP A 187 -7.97 11.70 -5.15
CA TRP A 187 -7.20 12.70 -4.40
C TRP A 187 -6.37 13.58 -5.35
N ASN A 188 -5.81 12.96 -6.39
CA ASN A 188 -5.02 13.61 -7.43
C ASN A 188 -5.80 14.71 -8.18
N GLU A 189 -7.11 14.52 -8.42
CA GLU A 189 -8.00 15.55 -8.98
C GLU A 189 -7.95 16.86 -8.17
N TRP A 190 -7.97 16.74 -6.84
CA TRP A 190 -8.08 17.88 -5.94
C TRP A 190 -6.75 18.60 -5.73
N ILE A 191 -5.66 17.84 -5.64
CA ILE A 191 -4.29 18.41 -5.53
C ILE A 191 -3.70 18.83 -6.88
N GLY A 192 -4.37 18.51 -7.99
CA GLY A 192 -3.91 18.87 -9.34
C GLY A 192 -2.68 18.08 -9.81
N ARG A 193 -2.50 16.85 -9.33
CA ARG A 193 -1.38 15.97 -9.73
C ARG A 193 -1.83 14.93 -10.74
N LYS A 194 -0.93 14.54 -11.63
CA LYS A 194 -1.11 13.42 -12.56
C LYS A 194 0.05 12.43 -12.34
N PRO A 195 -0.18 11.30 -11.64
CA PRO A 195 0.91 10.39 -11.33
C PRO A 195 1.38 9.62 -12.57
N CYS A 196 2.64 9.17 -12.55
CA CYS A 196 3.20 8.36 -13.64
C CYS A 196 2.81 6.88 -13.48
N PHE A 197 1.69 6.51 -14.08
CA PHE A 197 1.19 5.13 -14.07
C PHE A 197 2.19 4.10 -14.62
N LYS A 198 2.98 4.43 -15.65
CA LYS A 198 3.88 3.46 -16.31
C LYS A 198 4.90 2.83 -15.34
N LYS A 199 5.40 3.63 -14.40
CA LYS A 199 6.50 3.29 -13.48
C LYS A 199 6.05 2.63 -12.17
N GLU A 200 4.75 2.55 -11.91
CA GLU A 200 4.22 1.97 -10.67
C GLU A 200 4.48 0.48 -10.55
N VAL A 201 5.03 0.01 -9.43
CA VAL A 201 5.10 -1.41 -9.10
C VAL A 201 3.70 -1.89 -8.69
N VAL A 202 2.99 -2.60 -9.58
CA VAL A 202 1.60 -3.00 -9.32
C VAL A 202 1.18 -4.20 -10.17
N ILE A 203 0.26 -5.01 -9.64
CA ILE A 203 -0.57 -5.91 -10.44
C ILE A 203 -1.96 -5.27 -10.59
N SER A 204 -2.35 -4.97 -11.82
CA SER A 204 -3.57 -4.23 -12.15
C SER A 204 -4.53 -5.08 -12.98
N ASN A 205 -5.81 -5.15 -12.56
CA ASN A 205 -6.90 -5.73 -13.36
C ASN A 205 -7.42 -4.77 -14.44
N SER A 206 -6.80 -3.61 -14.63
CA SER A 206 -7.22 -2.69 -15.67
C SER A 206 -6.86 -3.22 -17.06
N PRO A 207 -7.81 -3.30 -18.00
CA PRO A 207 -7.52 -3.67 -19.38
C PRO A 207 -6.61 -2.64 -20.08
N GLU A 208 -6.59 -1.40 -19.61
CA GLU A 208 -5.78 -0.30 -20.15
C GLU A 208 -4.31 -0.38 -19.71
N ARG A 209 -4.04 -0.96 -18.52
CA ARG A 209 -2.72 -0.93 -17.88
C ARG A 209 -1.82 -2.08 -18.29
N LYS A 210 -2.41 -3.26 -18.56
CA LYS A 210 -1.69 -4.50 -18.94
C LYS A 210 -0.50 -4.82 -18.00
N LYS A 211 -0.64 -4.57 -16.69
CA LYS A 211 0.39 -4.87 -15.68
C LYS A 211 0.02 -6.12 -14.89
N GLY A 212 0.56 -7.26 -15.31
CA GLY A 212 0.36 -8.56 -14.67
C GLY A 212 1.45 -8.94 -13.67
N ARG A 213 1.44 -10.20 -13.22
CA ARG A 213 2.42 -10.76 -12.26
C ARG A 213 3.87 -10.67 -12.75
N ALA A 214 4.12 -10.99 -14.02
CA ALA A 214 5.45 -10.91 -14.60
C ALA A 214 5.99 -9.47 -14.60
N ASN A 215 5.14 -8.48 -14.94
CA ASN A 215 5.51 -7.07 -14.86
C ASN A 215 5.84 -6.66 -13.43
N TYR A 216 5.01 -7.07 -12.47
CA TYR A 216 5.25 -6.80 -11.05
C TYR A 216 6.58 -7.39 -10.58
N GLY A 217 6.90 -8.64 -10.91
CA GLY A 217 8.18 -9.27 -10.56
C GLY A 217 9.38 -8.50 -11.12
N ASN A 218 9.32 -8.12 -12.40
CA ASN A 218 10.38 -7.32 -13.05
C ASN A 218 10.51 -5.92 -12.44
N ASP A 219 9.39 -5.26 -12.15
CA ASP A 219 9.39 -3.94 -11.53
C ASP A 219 9.95 -3.98 -10.11
N LEU A 220 9.59 -5.01 -9.33
CA LEU A 220 10.12 -5.24 -7.99
C LEU A 220 11.63 -5.53 -8.02
N ALA A 221 12.09 -6.37 -8.96
CA ALA A 221 13.50 -6.67 -9.15
C ALA A 221 14.32 -5.41 -9.47
N ARG A 222 13.79 -4.49 -10.27
CA ARG A 222 14.46 -3.20 -10.56
C ARG A 222 14.59 -2.32 -9.31
N VAL A 223 13.53 -2.23 -8.48
CA VAL A 223 13.58 -1.49 -7.21
C VAL A 223 14.59 -2.11 -6.24
N PHE A 224 14.61 -3.44 -6.12
CA PHE A 224 15.54 -4.12 -5.24
C PHE A 224 16.98 -4.00 -5.71
N THR A 225 17.23 -4.11 -7.02
CA THR A 225 18.56 -3.88 -7.60
C THR A 225 19.06 -2.48 -7.25
N GLU A 226 18.18 -1.48 -7.30
CA GLU A 226 18.51 -0.10 -6.90
C GLU A 226 18.82 0.02 -5.40
N ILE A 227 18.06 -0.68 -4.54
CA ILE A 227 18.38 -0.79 -3.11
C ILE A 227 19.78 -1.39 -2.92
N GLY A 228 20.07 -2.50 -3.61
CA GLY A 228 21.37 -3.17 -3.57
C GLY A 228 22.51 -2.25 -4.03
N ARG A 229 22.29 -1.45 -5.08
CA ARG A 229 23.27 -0.49 -5.61
C ARG A 229 23.63 0.57 -4.56
N VAL A 230 22.64 1.25 -3.99
CA VAL A 230 22.87 2.39 -3.06
C VAL A 230 23.29 1.96 -1.66
N LEU A 231 22.87 0.77 -1.20
CA LEU A 231 23.21 0.27 0.13
C LEU A 231 24.69 -0.16 0.19
N LYS A 232 25.42 0.24 1.23
CA LYS A 232 26.82 -0.21 1.46
C LYS A 232 26.88 -1.70 1.74
N THR A 233 27.92 -2.38 1.26
CA THR A 233 28.20 -3.78 1.62
C THR A 233 28.24 -3.96 3.15
N GLY A 234 27.62 -5.04 3.66
CA GLY A 234 27.56 -5.36 5.09
C GLY A 234 26.49 -4.58 5.87
N LYS A 235 25.82 -3.59 5.25
CA LYS A 235 24.73 -2.83 5.85
C LYS A 235 23.37 -3.49 5.64
N TRP A 236 22.37 -2.96 6.33
CA TRP A 236 21.09 -3.62 6.56
C TRP A 236 19.95 -2.95 5.79
N ALA A 237 18.99 -3.77 5.37
CA ALA A 237 17.72 -3.33 4.84
C ALA A 237 16.57 -4.02 5.58
N THR A 238 15.57 -3.25 6.00
CA THR A 238 14.32 -3.76 6.56
C THR A 238 13.20 -3.61 5.56
N ILE A 239 12.50 -4.71 5.29
CA ILE A 239 11.43 -4.75 4.31
C ILE A 239 10.18 -5.30 4.99
N PHE A 240 9.12 -4.49 5.01
CA PHE A 240 7.80 -4.93 5.42
C PHE A 240 7.15 -5.64 4.24
N PHE A 241 6.68 -6.87 4.45
CA PHE A 241 6.00 -7.60 3.38
C PHE A 241 5.00 -8.60 3.91
N GLN A 242 3.88 -8.74 3.20
CA GLN A 242 2.93 -9.81 3.48
C GLN A 242 2.14 -10.20 2.22
N ASN A 243 2.00 -11.50 1.98
CA ASN A 243 1.10 -12.00 0.95
C ASN A 243 0.67 -13.44 1.22
N ARG A 244 -0.53 -13.83 0.77
CA ARG A 244 -1.00 -15.22 0.84
C ARG A 244 -0.53 -16.08 -0.33
N ASN A 245 -0.25 -15.43 -1.46
CA ASN A 245 0.18 -16.12 -2.66
C ASN A 245 1.69 -16.31 -2.62
N LEU A 246 2.11 -17.57 -2.54
CA LEU A 246 3.52 -17.96 -2.54
C LEU A 246 4.25 -17.41 -3.77
N SER A 247 3.61 -17.34 -4.94
CA SER A 247 4.28 -16.83 -6.14
C SER A 247 4.75 -15.39 -6.00
N VAL A 248 4.08 -14.59 -5.16
CA VAL A 248 4.46 -13.21 -4.87
C VAL A 248 5.69 -13.16 -3.96
N TRP A 249 5.81 -14.10 -3.03
CA TRP A 249 7.02 -14.29 -2.23
C TRP A 249 8.22 -14.69 -3.08
N ASN A 250 8.02 -15.52 -4.12
CA ASN A 250 9.11 -15.87 -5.03
C ASN A 250 9.70 -14.63 -5.70
N PHE A 251 8.85 -13.72 -6.19
CA PHE A 251 9.32 -12.48 -6.81
C PHE A 251 10.14 -11.63 -5.84
N LEU A 252 9.73 -11.54 -4.58
CA LEU A 252 10.48 -10.83 -3.54
C LEU A 252 11.84 -11.50 -3.27
N ARG A 253 11.87 -12.83 -3.13
CA ARG A 253 13.10 -13.59 -2.91
C ARG A 253 14.08 -13.42 -4.05
N LEU A 254 13.62 -13.62 -5.29
CA LEU A 254 14.46 -13.49 -6.47
C LEU A 254 14.97 -12.05 -6.62
N ALA A 255 14.13 -11.05 -6.37
CA ALA A 255 14.52 -9.64 -6.37
C ALA A 255 15.60 -9.33 -5.30
N ALA A 256 15.41 -9.82 -4.06
CA ALA A 256 16.39 -9.67 -2.98
C ALA A 256 17.72 -10.37 -3.29
N ARG A 257 17.65 -11.60 -3.79
CA ARG A 257 18.83 -12.36 -4.22
C ARG A 257 19.56 -11.64 -5.36
N GLN A 258 18.87 -11.16 -6.39
CA GLN A 258 19.52 -10.41 -7.47
C GLN A 258 20.21 -9.13 -6.96
N ALA A 259 19.66 -8.51 -5.92
CA ALA A 259 20.18 -7.27 -5.33
C ALA A 259 21.35 -7.46 -4.35
N GLY A 260 21.82 -8.68 -4.10
CA GLY A 260 22.86 -8.91 -3.08
C GLY A 260 22.32 -8.95 -1.65
N LEU A 261 21.00 -9.00 -1.45
CA LEU A 261 20.36 -8.95 -0.13
C LEU A 261 20.10 -10.35 0.41
N ILE A 262 20.81 -10.71 1.48
CA ILE A 262 20.66 -12.00 2.16
C ILE A 262 19.76 -11.82 3.37
N LEU A 263 18.68 -12.62 3.45
CA LEU A 263 17.79 -12.62 4.61
C LEU A 263 18.54 -13.14 5.84
N LYS A 264 18.45 -12.41 6.96
CA LYS A 264 19.11 -12.74 8.22
C LYS A 264 18.13 -13.01 9.36
N ALA A 265 16.98 -12.35 9.35
CA ALA A 265 15.94 -12.56 10.34
C ALA A 265 14.57 -12.17 9.79
N VAL A 266 13.53 -12.74 10.38
CA VAL A 266 12.14 -12.39 10.14
C VAL A 266 11.44 -12.25 11.47
N SER A 267 10.71 -11.16 11.66
CA SER A 267 9.86 -10.96 12.83
C SER A 267 8.43 -10.64 12.40
N PHE A 268 7.47 -11.23 13.08
CA PHE A 268 6.05 -10.91 12.88
C PHE A 268 5.66 -9.68 13.70
N GLN A 269 5.05 -8.70 13.04
CA GLN A 269 4.55 -7.49 13.68
C GLN A 269 3.03 -7.53 13.75
N TYR A 270 2.50 -7.49 14.98
CA TYR A 270 1.06 -7.36 15.20
C TYR A 270 0.56 -5.99 14.74
N PRO A 271 -0.60 -5.92 14.06
CA PRO A 271 -1.20 -4.65 13.72
C PRO A 271 -1.67 -3.96 15.00
N ALA A 272 -1.49 -2.64 15.08
CA ALA A 272 -2.03 -1.85 16.19
C ALA A 272 -3.58 -1.91 16.25
N VAL A 273 -4.23 -2.11 15.10
CA VAL A 273 -5.67 -2.31 14.98
C VAL A 273 -5.95 -3.39 13.94
N ILE A 274 -6.63 -4.47 14.35
CA ILE A 274 -7.05 -5.53 13.42
C ILE A 274 -8.12 -4.97 12.49
N SER A 275 -7.90 -5.11 11.18
CA SER A 275 -8.84 -4.59 10.19
C SER A 275 -10.21 -5.29 10.27
N ALA A 276 -11.30 -4.58 9.94
CA ALA A 276 -12.64 -5.18 9.87
C ALA A 276 -12.68 -6.40 8.92
N LYS A 277 -11.90 -6.38 7.84
CA LYS A 277 -11.77 -7.51 6.92
C LYS A 277 -11.14 -8.73 7.60
N SER A 278 -10.11 -8.51 8.40
CA SER A 278 -9.44 -9.56 9.17
C SER A 278 -10.35 -10.10 10.27
N GLN A 279 -11.10 -9.23 10.96
CA GLN A 279 -12.11 -9.64 11.96
C GLN A 279 -13.22 -10.50 11.36
N LEU A 280 -13.69 -10.17 10.16
CA LEU A 280 -14.74 -10.93 9.46
C LEU A 280 -14.22 -12.22 8.79
N ALA A 281 -12.90 -12.41 8.71
CA ALA A 281 -12.28 -13.58 8.12
C ALA A 281 -11.04 -14.02 8.93
N PRO A 282 -11.22 -14.43 10.21
CA PRO A 282 -10.12 -14.72 11.14
C PRO A 282 -9.21 -15.85 10.64
N ASN A 283 -9.80 -16.91 10.06
CA ASN A 283 -9.02 -17.99 9.43
C ASN A 283 -8.68 -17.72 7.97
N GLY A 284 -9.17 -16.60 7.43
CA GLY A 284 -9.08 -16.21 6.04
C GLY A 284 -7.91 -15.32 5.74
N SER A 285 -7.49 -14.48 6.69
CA SER A 285 -6.60 -13.35 6.47
C SER A 285 -5.41 -13.33 7.40
N LEU A 286 -4.21 -13.22 6.80
CA LEU A 286 -3.02 -12.82 7.53
C LEU A 286 -3.26 -11.43 8.14
N THR A 287 -3.07 -11.32 9.44
CA THR A 287 -3.47 -10.14 10.22
C THR A 287 -2.32 -9.16 10.43
N GLY A 288 -1.09 -9.66 10.56
CA GLY A 288 0.12 -8.85 10.73
C GLY A 288 1.06 -8.86 9.54
N ASP A 289 2.07 -7.99 9.63
CA ASP A 289 3.12 -7.83 8.63
C ASP A 289 4.36 -8.64 9.03
N LEU A 290 5.10 -9.15 8.05
CA LEU A 290 6.43 -9.70 8.28
C LEU A 290 7.47 -8.62 8.05
N VAL A 291 8.34 -8.45 9.04
CA VAL A 291 9.48 -7.54 9.01
C VAL A 291 10.70 -8.38 8.68
N LEU A 292 11.15 -8.28 7.44
CA LEU A 292 12.28 -9.02 6.90
C LEU A 292 13.55 -8.18 7.08
N GLN A 293 14.56 -8.74 7.73
CA GLN A 293 15.85 -8.10 7.92
C GLN A 293 16.87 -8.72 6.97
N PHE A 294 17.36 -7.91 6.04
CA PHE A 294 18.35 -8.27 5.06
C PHE A 294 19.70 -7.62 5.37
N GLN A 295 20.78 -8.29 5.00
CA GLN A 295 22.12 -7.72 4.96
C GLN A 295 22.68 -7.81 3.54
N LYS A 296 23.28 -6.72 3.04
CA LYS A 296 23.93 -6.72 1.72
C LYS A 296 25.25 -7.49 1.76
N CYS A 297 25.46 -8.40 0.81
CA CYS A 297 26.70 -9.14 0.62
C CYS A 297 27.24 -8.94 -0.81
N LYS A 298 28.57 -8.87 -0.96
CA LYS A 298 29.25 -8.71 -2.27
C LYS A 298 29.07 -9.89 -3.20
N THR A 299 28.95 -11.09 -2.64
CA THR A 299 28.87 -12.33 -3.41
C THR A 299 27.74 -13.16 -2.86
N ILE A 300 26.78 -13.51 -3.72
CA ILE A 300 25.79 -14.54 -3.41
C ILE A 300 26.31 -15.81 -4.06
N LYS A 301 26.60 -16.83 -3.25
CA LYS A 301 26.90 -18.16 -3.79
C LYS A 301 25.67 -18.64 -4.54
N ALA A 302 25.87 -19.11 -5.78
CA ALA A 302 24.80 -19.77 -6.52
C ALA A 302 24.47 -21.09 -5.82
N THR A 303 23.39 -21.10 -5.07
CA THR A 303 22.73 -22.33 -4.62
C THR A 303 21.92 -22.91 -5.78
N PRO A 304 22.03 -24.23 -6.07
CA PRO A 304 21.26 -24.86 -7.12
C PRO A 304 19.76 -24.80 -6.82
N GLU A 305 18.95 -24.44 -7.81
CA GLU A 305 17.49 -24.56 -7.72
C GLU A 305 17.10 -26.03 -7.53
N LYS A 306 16.49 -26.36 -6.38
CA LYS A 306 15.87 -27.67 -6.16
C LYS A 306 14.44 -27.63 -6.70
N ILE A 307 14.25 -27.93 -7.98
CA ILE A 307 12.94 -28.03 -8.62
C ILE A 307 12.45 -29.49 -8.54
N GLY A 308 11.25 -29.74 -7.98
CA GLY A 308 10.60 -31.05 -8.04
C GLY A 308 9.51 -31.33 -6.99
N ASP A 309 8.89 -32.51 -7.07
CA ASP A 309 7.89 -33.05 -6.11
C ASP A 309 8.37 -33.02 -4.64
N THR A 310 9.69 -33.04 -4.45
CA THR A 310 10.34 -32.92 -3.15
C THR A 310 9.96 -31.61 -2.44
N THR A 311 9.83 -30.49 -3.15
CA THR A 311 9.50 -29.19 -2.56
C THR A 311 8.06 -29.15 -2.03
N TYR A 312 7.14 -29.87 -2.66
CA TYR A 312 5.77 -30.02 -2.17
C TYR A 312 5.72 -30.83 -0.86
N ALA A 313 6.42 -31.97 -0.82
CA ALA A 313 6.50 -32.80 0.37
C ALA A 313 7.15 -32.04 1.55
N ILE A 314 8.20 -31.27 1.27
CA ILE A 314 8.86 -30.38 2.23
C ILE A 314 7.87 -29.34 2.75
N LEU A 315 7.13 -28.66 1.87
CA LEU A 315 6.13 -27.67 2.26
C LEU A 315 5.05 -28.27 3.18
N GLU A 316 4.51 -29.43 2.84
CA GLU A 316 3.50 -30.11 3.67
C GLU A 316 4.06 -30.57 5.02
N SER A 317 5.35 -30.97 5.07
CA SER A 317 6.04 -31.26 6.33
C SER A 317 6.18 -30.00 7.18
N MET A 318 6.69 -28.90 6.62
CA MET A 318 6.85 -27.61 7.31
C MET A 318 5.51 -27.12 7.89
N ILE A 319 4.42 -27.20 7.11
CA ILE A 319 3.08 -26.84 7.57
C ILE A 319 2.66 -27.75 8.73
N THR A 320 2.90 -29.05 8.64
CA THR A 320 2.51 -30.01 9.70
C THR A 320 3.26 -29.72 11.00
N ASP A 321 4.56 -29.45 10.92
CA ASP A 321 5.38 -29.13 12.10
C ASP A 321 5.00 -27.79 12.71
N ALA A 322 4.75 -26.77 11.88
CA ALA A 322 4.27 -25.47 12.35
C ALA A 322 2.88 -25.58 13.00
N VAL A 323 1.96 -26.35 12.42
CA VAL A 323 0.64 -26.61 13.03
C VAL A 323 0.80 -27.24 14.40
N ARG A 324 1.63 -28.29 14.54
CA ARG A 324 1.90 -28.92 15.85
C ARG A 324 2.41 -27.92 16.90
N LYS A 325 3.26 -26.99 16.49
CA LYS A 325 3.88 -25.99 17.37
C LYS A 325 2.92 -24.87 17.81
N TYR A 326 1.98 -24.48 16.94
CA TYR A 326 1.21 -23.24 17.12
C TYR A 326 -0.31 -23.42 17.19
N ARG A 327 -0.85 -24.63 17.01
CA ARG A 327 -2.31 -24.88 16.93
C ARG A 327 -3.12 -24.24 18.06
N ASP A 328 -2.60 -24.31 19.29
CA ASP A 328 -3.32 -23.86 20.49
C ASP A 328 -3.07 -22.38 20.84
N LYS A 329 -2.37 -21.64 19.97
CA LYS A 329 -2.15 -20.20 20.15
C LYS A 329 -3.33 -19.41 19.58
N GLU A 330 -3.67 -18.30 20.23
CA GLU A 330 -4.77 -17.40 19.81
C GLU A 330 -4.63 -16.94 18.35
N ASN A 331 -3.39 -16.71 17.88
CA ASN A 331 -3.05 -16.31 16.51
C ASN A 331 -2.37 -17.45 15.72
N SER A 332 -2.80 -18.69 15.95
CA SER A 332 -2.18 -19.89 15.36
C SER A 332 -1.96 -19.77 13.86
N PHE A 333 -2.95 -19.28 13.11
CA PHE A 333 -2.85 -19.14 11.66
C PHE A 333 -1.68 -18.25 11.20
N ASP A 334 -1.53 -17.07 11.81
CA ASP A 334 -0.47 -16.12 11.49
C ASP A 334 0.91 -16.66 11.87
N LEU A 335 1.02 -17.29 13.04
CA LEU A 335 2.26 -17.90 13.52
C LEU A 335 2.69 -19.07 12.62
N ILE A 336 1.75 -19.93 12.21
CA ILE A 336 2.01 -21.03 11.29
C ILE A 336 2.47 -20.48 9.94
N ALA A 337 1.75 -19.51 9.38
CA ALA A 337 2.12 -18.92 8.09
C ALA A 337 3.50 -18.29 8.14
N SER A 338 3.82 -17.55 9.22
CA SER A 338 5.14 -16.94 9.42
C SER A 338 6.24 -18.00 9.50
N ASP A 339 6.09 -19.04 10.34
CA ASP A 339 7.11 -20.08 10.53
C ASP A 339 7.37 -20.85 9.23
N VAL A 340 6.31 -21.17 8.48
CA VAL A 340 6.45 -21.85 7.18
C VAL A 340 7.15 -20.94 6.17
N LEU A 341 6.79 -19.66 6.07
CA LEU A 341 7.42 -18.73 5.14
C LEU A 341 8.91 -18.52 5.44
N VAL A 342 9.29 -18.45 6.72
CA VAL A 342 10.70 -18.37 7.15
C VAL A 342 11.47 -19.60 6.70
N LYS A 343 10.97 -20.79 7.04
CA LYS A 343 11.61 -22.07 6.67
C LYS A 343 11.71 -22.24 5.16
N MET A 344 10.67 -21.89 4.41
CA MET A 344 10.71 -21.93 2.95
C MET A 344 11.79 -21.01 2.37
N TRP A 345 12.01 -19.84 2.98
CA TRP A 345 13.06 -18.94 2.55
C TRP A 345 14.46 -19.49 2.86
N GLU A 346 14.65 -20.02 4.08
CA GLU A 346 15.92 -20.61 4.53
C GLU A 346 16.32 -21.83 3.70
N GLU A 347 15.35 -22.70 3.38
CA GLU A 347 15.56 -23.89 2.55
C GLU A 347 15.58 -23.59 1.04
N GLU A 348 15.51 -22.31 0.66
CA GLU A 348 15.45 -21.84 -0.72
C GLU A 348 14.38 -22.53 -1.59
N CYS A 349 13.26 -22.90 -0.98
CA CYS A 349 12.18 -23.59 -1.65
C CYS A 349 11.53 -22.70 -2.72
N ASP A 350 11.13 -23.29 -3.85
CA ASP A 350 10.34 -22.57 -4.84
C ASP A 350 8.92 -22.29 -4.33
N PHE A 351 8.47 -21.06 -4.52
CA PHE A 351 7.20 -20.59 -4.00
C PHE A 351 6.07 -20.64 -5.05
N GLU A 352 5.97 -21.70 -5.86
CA GLU A 352 4.92 -21.78 -6.90
C GLU A 352 3.58 -22.36 -6.40
N TYR A 353 3.53 -22.88 -5.17
CA TYR A 353 2.48 -23.79 -4.70
C TYR A 353 1.14 -23.17 -4.25
N GLY A 354 0.76 -22.02 -4.83
CA GLY A 354 -0.55 -21.39 -4.65
C GLY A 354 -0.73 -20.64 -3.32
N ASP A 355 -1.94 -20.69 -2.76
CA ASP A 355 -2.33 -19.96 -1.53
C ASP A 355 -1.98 -20.78 -0.28
N ILE A 356 -0.98 -20.34 0.48
CA ILE A 356 -0.53 -20.99 1.72
C ILE A 356 -1.66 -21.07 2.76
N GLY A 357 -2.50 -20.05 2.82
CA GLY A 357 -3.60 -19.98 3.77
C GLY A 357 -4.66 -21.05 3.54
N LYS A 358 -4.92 -21.44 2.28
CA LYS A 358 -5.81 -22.58 1.99
C LYS A 358 -5.27 -23.90 2.55
N ARG A 359 -3.96 -24.10 2.48
CA ARG A 359 -3.29 -25.33 2.97
C ARG A 359 -3.31 -25.41 4.50
N ILE A 360 -2.92 -24.33 5.16
CA ILE A 360 -2.94 -24.22 6.63
C ILE A 360 -4.36 -24.52 7.17
N ARG A 361 -5.40 -23.92 6.57
CA ARG A 361 -6.80 -24.19 6.97
C ARG A 361 -7.16 -25.67 6.87
N LYS A 362 -6.78 -26.34 5.78
CA LYS A 362 -7.07 -27.76 5.58
C LYS A 362 -6.44 -28.64 6.67
N LYS A 363 -5.28 -28.24 7.19
CA LYS A 363 -4.57 -28.95 8.27
C LYS A 363 -5.09 -28.60 9.67
N LEU A 364 -5.55 -27.36 9.90
CA LEU A 364 -6.13 -26.96 11.20
C LEU A 364 -7.51 -27.59 11.47
N ILE A 365 -8.28 -27.88 10.41
CA ILE A 365 -9.59 -28.54 10.48
C ILE A 365 -9.46 -30.06 10.75
N ARG A 366 -8.31 -30.65 10.38
CA ARG A 366 -7.99 -32.07 10.63
C ARG A 366 -7.28 -32.21 11.97
#